data_AF-N9CBI7-F1
#
_entry.id   AF-N9CBI7-F1
#
_cell.length_a   1.000
_cell.length_b   1.000
_cell.length_c   1.000
_cell.angle_alpha   90.00
_cell.angle_beta   90.00
_cell.angle_gamma   90.00
#
_symmetry.space_group_name_H-M   'P 1'
#
loop_
_entity.id
_entity.type
_entity.pdbx_description
1 polymer ?
#
loop_
_entity_poly.entity_id
_entity_poly.type
_entity_poly.pdbx_seq_one_letter_code
_entity_poly.pdbx_strand_id
1 'polypeptide(L)'
;MYLKDHIVRVENIKTLQALDAANIDHKVIAMFMTCEGIPLQAFEVSAIINGYDALGSKKVTSKKARALIHAKLIGQEDESLPCPAAY
;
A
#
# COMPACT_ATOMS: atom_id res chain seq x y z
N MET A 1 -14.32 -6.53 -4.24
CA MET A 1 -13.26 -5.55 -4.60
C MET A 1 -12.27 -6.24 -5.53
N TYR A 2 -12.09 -5.73 -6.74
CA TYR A 2 -11.26 -6.37 -7.77
C TYR A 2 -9.78 -5.97 -7.63
N LEU A 3 -8.88 -6.82 -8.13
CA LEU A 3 -7.44 -6.52 -8.15
C LEU A 3 -7.11 -5.19 -8.84
N LYS A 4 -7.88 -4.81 -9.87
CA LYS A 4 -7.78 -3.51 -10.56
C LYS A 4 -7.99 -2.31 -9.63
N ASP A 5 -8.82 -2.45 -8.59
CA ASP A 5 -9.10 -1.38 -7.61
C ASP A 5 -7.89 -1.14 -6.68
N HIS A 6 -6.92 -2.05 -6.67
CA HIS A 6 -5.65 -1.92 -5.95
C HIS A 6 -4.48 -1.48 -6.83
N ILE A 7 -4.59 -1.55 -8.16
CA ILE A 7 -3.51 -1.14 -9.08
C ILE A 7 -3.20 0.34 -8.85
N VAL A 8 -4.22 1.19 -8.77
CA VAL A 8 -4.09 2.62 -8.48
C VAL A 8 -3.35 2.84 -7.15
N ARG A 9 -3.62 2.03 -6.12
CA ARG A 9 -2.93 2.13 -4.81
C ARG A 9 -1.45 1.78 -4.89
N VAL A 10 -1.05 0.82 -5.72
CA VAL A 10 0.37 0.45 -5.92
C VAL A 10 1.08 1.49 -6.78
N GLU A 11 0.42 2.00 -7.82
CA GLU A 11 0.94 3.08 -8.65
C GLU A 11 1.18 4.35 -7.84
N ASN A 12 0.26 4.70 -6.94
CA ASN A 12 0.43 5.83 -6.04
C ASN A 12 1.69 5.73 -5.16
N ILE A 13 2.01 4.53 -4.64
CA ILE A 13 3.24 4.34 -3.87
C ILE A 13 4.48 4.54 -4.75
N LYS A 14 4.46 4.06 -5.99
CA LYS A 14 5.55 4.31 -6.94
C LYS A 14 5.68 5.79 -7.28
N THR A 15 4.56 6.49 -7.43
CA THR A 15 4.53 7.94 -7.63
C THR A 15 5.15 8.67 -6.45
N LEU A 16 4.79 8.31 -5.20
CA LEU A 16 5.42 8.86 -3.99
C LEU A 16 6.93 8.65 -4.00
N GLN A 17 7.42 7.44 -4.31
CA GLN A 17 8.85 7.14 -4.39
C GLN A 17 9.55 7.91 -5.51
N ALA A 18 8.92 8.08 -6.67
CA ALA A 18 9.49 8.81 -7.80
C ALA A 18 9.62 10.31 -7.49
N LEU A 19 8.61 10.91 -6.83
CA LEU A 19 8.62 12.31 -6.42
C LEU A 19 9.66 12.55 -5.31
N ASP A 20 9.77 11.62 -4.35
CA ASP A 20 10.80 11.66 -3.30
C ASP A 20 12.21 11.53 -3.88
N ALA A 21 12.43 10.61 -4.82
CA ALA A 21 13.70 10.47 -5.53
C ALA A 21 14.06 11.69 -6.39
N ALA A 22 13.07 12.47 -6.83
CA ALA A 22 13.26 13.77 -7.48
C ALA A 22 13.51 14.92 -6.48
N ASN A 23 13.64 14.61 -5.18
CA ASN A 23 13.91 15.54 -4.09
C ASN A 23 12.80 16.59 -3.90
N ILE A 24 11.55 16.22 -4.18
CA ILE A 24 10.38 17.07 -3.97
C ILE A 24 10.00 17.04 -2.49
N ASP A 25 9.74 18.22 -1.91
CA ASP A 25 9.34 18.35 -0.51
C ASP A 25 8.05 17.56 -0.21
N HIS A 26 8.03 16.84 0.92
CA HIS A 26 6.93 15.96 1.29
C HIS A 26 5.59 16.69 1.48
N LYS A 27 5.58 18.00 1.77
CA LYS A 27 4.34 18.80 1.79
C LYS A 27 3.78 19.00 0.39
N VAL A 28 4.65 19.17 -0.61
CA VAL A 28 4.24 19.31 -2.01
C VAL A 28 3.70 17.99 -2.55
N ILE A 29 4.35 16.88 -2.20
CA ILE A 29 3.85 15.53 -2.53
C ILE A 29 2.49 15.28 -1.88
N ALA A 30 2.34 15.57 -0.59
CA ALA A 30 1.08 15.44 0.14
C ALA A 30 -0.05 16.28 -0.49
N MET A 31 0.26 17.51 -0.89
CA MET A 31 -0.67 18.40 -1.59
C MET A 31 -1.08 17.80 -2.95
N PHE A 32 -0.13 17.30 -3.74
CA PHE A 32 -0.39 16.67 -5.03
C PHE A 32 -1.36 15.49 -4.89
N MET A 33 -1.08 14.58 -3.95
CA MET A 33 -1.95 13.42 -3.70
C MET A 33 -3.34 13.83 -3.19
N THR A 34 -3.41 14.88 -2.37
CA THR A 34 -4.69 15.43 -1.89
C THR A 34 -5.52 16.00 -3.06
N CYS A 35 -4.89 16.65 -4.03
CA CYS A 35 -5.54 17.10 -5.27
C CYS A 35 -6.05 15.94 -6.14
N GLU A 36 -5.39 14.78 -6.08
CA GLU A 36 -5.84 13.53 -6.73
C GLU A 36 -6.92 12.77 -5.91
N GLY A 37 -7.41 13.36 -4.82
CA GLY A 37 -8.46 12.79 -3.97
C GLY A 37 -7.96 11.84 -2.88
N ILE A 38 -6.65 11.84 -2.60
CA ILE A 38 -6.02 11.02 -1.57
C ILE A 38 -5.50 11.95 -0.48
N PRO A 39 -6.31 12.24 0.56
CA PRO A 39 -5.91 13.16 1.61
C PRO A 39 -4.69 12.60 2.34
N LEU A 40 -3.56 13.30 2.24
CA LEU A 40 -2.30 12.95 2.89
C LEU A 40 -1.68 14.18 3.54
N GLN A 41 -0.95 13.93 4.63
CA GLN A 41 -0.07 14.87 5.29
C GLN A 41 1.39 14.52 5.01
N ALA A 42 2.28 15.50 5.17
CA ALA A 42 3.71 15.32 4.87
C ALA A 42 4.36 14.19 5.67
N PHE A 43 3.98 14.00 6.95
CA PHE A 43 4.53 12.89 7.75
C PHE A 43 4.05 11.53 7.24
N GLU A 44 2.85 11.45 6.66
CA GLU A 44 2.29 10.23 6.09
C GLU A 44 3.04 9.82 4.83
N VAL A 45 3.41 10.79 3.98
CA VAL A 45 4.27 10.55 2.82
C VAL A 45 5.59 9.89 3.25
N SER A 46 6.28 10.48 4.24
CA SER A 46 7.53 9.92 4.76
C SER A 46 7.33 8.53 5.37
N ALA A 47 6.27 8.32 6.15
CA ALA A 47 5.97 7.04 6.78
C ALA A 47 5.66 5.94 5.74
N ILE A 48 4.93 6.27 4.67
CA ILE A 48 4.59 5.34 3.58
C ILE A 48 5.85 4.90 2.84
N ILE A 49 6.71 5.85 2.45
CA ILE A 49 7.96 5.55 1.72
C ILE A 49 8.87 4.67 2.58
N ASN A 50 9.16 5.10 3.82
CA ASN A 50 10.01 4.35 4.74
C ASN A 50 9.46 2.96 5.06
N GLY A 51 8.14 2.85 5.24
CA GLY A 51 7.46 1.58 5.49
C GLY A 51 7.56 0.64 4.29
N TYR A 52 7.38 1.16 3.08
CA TYR A 52 7.49 0.37 1.86
C TYR A 52 8.92 -0.12 1.62
N ASP A 53 9.92 0.73 1.81
CA ASP A 53 11.33 0.36 1.69
C ASP A 53 11.74 -0.68 2.75
N ALA A 54 11.27 -0.52 3.98
CA ALA A 54 11.48 -1.49 5.05
C ALA A 54 10.84 -2.85 4.71
N LEU A 55 9.66 -2.87 4.09
CA LEU A 55 9.04 -4.11 3.60
C LEU A 55 9.85 -4.74 2.45
N GLY A 56 10.42 -3.93 1.56
CA GLY A 56 11.32 -4.37 0.49
C GLY A 56 12.65 -4.93 0.98
N SER A 57 13.12 -4.47 2.15
CA SER A 57 14.41 -4.90 2.72
C SER A 57 14.42 -6.38 3.17
N LYS A 58 13.26 -6.92 3.59
CA LYS A 58 13.15 -8.30 4.06
C LYS A 58 12.56 -9.19 2.97
N LYS A 59 13.45 -9.84 2.20
CA LYS A 59 13.03 -10.86 1.24
C LYS A 59 12.28 -11.99 1.94
N VAL A 60 10.98 -12.07 1.71
CA VAL A 60 10.17 -13.21 2.13
C VAL A 60 10.54 -14.41 1.23
N THR A 61 10.80 -15.57 1.82
CA THR A 61 11.10 -16.77 1.03
C THR A 61 9.89 -17.16 0.20
N SER A 62 10.11 -17.71 -1.01
CA SER A 62 9.01 -18.14 -1.90
C SER A 62 8.01 -19.09 -1.20
N LYS A 63 8.51 -19.96 -0.31
CA LYS A 63 7.66 -20.83 0.53
C LYS A 63 6.73 -20.04 1.45
N LYS A 64 7.25 -19.02 2.16
CA LYS A 64 6.45 -18.16 3.03
C LYS A 64 5.46 -17.31 2.23
N ALA A 65 5.87 -16.76 1.09
CA ALA A 65 4.99 -16.01 0.21
C ALA A 65 3.81 -16.86 -0.30
N ARG A 66 4.09 -18.09 -0.76
CA ARG A 66 3.05 -19.05 -1.16
C ARG A 66 2.12 -19.44 -0.02
N ALA A 67 2.65 -19.65 1.18
CA ALA A 67 1.85 -19.94 2.36
C ALA A 67 0.90 -18.77 2.71
N LEU A 68 1.37 -17.53 2.62
CA LEU A 68 0.54 -16.33 2.83
C LEU A 68 -0.55 -16.18 1.77
N ILE A 69 -0.23 -16.43 0.50
CA ILE A 69 -1.21 -16.40 -0.60
C ILE A 69 -2.26 -17.50 -0.38
N HIS A 70 -1.83 -18.71 -0.04
CA HIS A 70 -2.74 -19.83 0.21
C HIS A 70 -3.64 -19.59 1.42
N ALA A 71 -3.10 -19.06 2.52
CA ALA A 71 -3.88 -18.67 3.69
C ALA A 71 -4.93 -17.59 3.36
N LYS A 72 -4.56 -16.60 2.53
CA LYS A 72 -5.49 -15.57 2.06
C LYS A 72 -6.62 -16.16 1.20
N LEU A 73 -6.32 -17.13 0.34
CA LEU A 73 -7.33 -17.81 -0.47
C LEU A 73 -8.28 -18.64 0.40
N ILE A 74 -7.77 -19.39 1.37
CA ILE A 74 -8.60 -20.14 2.33
C ILE A 74 -9.55 -19.19 3.08
N GLY A 75 -9.04 -18.07 3.58
CA GLY A 75 -9.86 -17.09 4.30
C GLY A 75 -10.89 -16.35 3.44
N GLN A 76 -10.84 -16.45 2.11
CA GLN A 76 -11.90 -15.90 1.24
C GLN A 76 -13.14 -16.80 1.18
N GLU A 77 -12.98 -18.10 1.42
CA GLU A 77 -14.07 -19.09 1.41
C GLU A 77 -14.54 -19.43 2.84
N ASP A 78 -13.89 -18.88 3.86
CA ASP A 78 -14.23 -19.09 5.27
C ASP A 78 -15.36 -18.15 5.71
N GLU A 79 -16.60 -18.61 5.56
CA GLU A 79 -17.81 -17.90 6.01
C GLU A 79 -17.93 -17.76 7.54
N SER A 80 -17.04 -18.40 8.32
CA SER A 80 -17.03 -18.25 9.78
C SER A 80 -16.32 -16.97 10.24
N LEU A 81 -15.53 -16.34 9.37
CA LEU A 81 -14.89 -15.06 9.66
C LEU A 81 -15.89 -13.93 9.43
N PRO A 82 -16.25 -13.14 10.45
CA PRO A 82 -17.19 -12.05 10.28
C PRO A 82 -16.60 -11.05 9.28
N CYS A 83 -17.35 -10.78 8.20
CA CYS A 83 -17.02 -9.70 7.27
C CYS A 83 -16.92 -8.40 8.10
N PRO A 84 -15.81 -7.64 8.05
CA PRO A 84 -15.71 -6.41 8.82
C PRO A 84 -16.85 -5.49 8.38
N ALA A 85 -17.85 -5.33 9.26
CA ALA A 85 -19.02 -4.53 8.96
C ALA A 85 -18.54 -3.13 8.54
N ALA A 86 -18.89 -2.75 7.31
CA ALA A 86 -18.79 -1.37 6.86
C ALA A 86 -19.81 -0.57 7.69
N TYR A 87 -19.34 0.07 8.76
CA TYR A 87 -20.02 1.19 9.37
C TYR A 87 -19.67 2.47 8.61
#